data_AF-A8TWT8-F1
#
_entry.id   AF-A8TWT8-F1
#
_cell.length_a   1.000
_cell.length_b   1.000
_cell.length_c   1.000
_cell.angle_alpha   90.00
_cell.angle_beta   90.00
_cell.angle_gamma   90.00
#
_symmetry.space_group_name_H-M   'P 1'
#
loop_
_entity.id
_entity.type
_entity.pdbx_description
1 polymer ?
#
loop_
_entity_poly.entity_id
_entity_poly.type
_entity_poly.pdbx_seq_one_letter_code
_entity_poly.pdbx_strand_id
1 'polypeptide(L)'
;MILKLLTLALTTLIVIPAGAHLFEFPAKIRMTEADYFTVQSIYAGWGLFAVAILASITANGYLSWRLRAADRPAARWALTSALLICLTLVIFFIWVFPGSR
;
A
#
# COMPACT_ATOMS: atom_id res chain seq x y z
N MET A 1 -15.29 11.13 14.13
CA MET A 1 -14.38 11.99 13.33
C MET A 1 -12.94 11.47 13.35
N ILE A 2 -12.33 11.30 14.54
CA ILE A 2 -10.93 10.87 14.69
C ILE A 2 -10.57 9.61 13.89
N LEU A 3 -11.38 8.54 13.98
CA LEU A 3 -11.12 7.30 13.23
C LEU A 3 -11.06 7.53 11.71
N LYS A 4 -11.96 8.35 11.15
CA LYS A 4 -11.95 8.64 9.70
C LYS A 4 -10.67 9.37 9.29
N LEU A 5 -10.23 10.35 10.09
CA LEU A 5 -8.99 11.10 9.83
C LEU A 5 -7.74 10.22 9.96
N LEU A 6 -7.69 9.36 10.97
CA LEU A 6 -6.60 8.41 11.14
C LEU A 6 -6.53 7.42 9.96
N THR A 7 -7.67 6.84 9.59
CA THR A 7 -7.76 5.93 8.43
C THR A 7 -7.31 6.64 7.15
N LEU A 8 -7.75 7.88 6.94
CA LEU A 8 -7.33 8.69 5.79
C LEU A 8 -5.82 8.94 5.79
N ALA A 9 -5.25 9.41 6.90
CA ALA A 9 -3.83 9.69 7.02
C ALA A 9 -2.96 8.45 6.78
N LEU A 10 -3.32 7.30 7.36
CA LEU A 10 -2.64 6.02 7.12
C LEU A 10 -2.75 5.57 5.67
N THR A 11 -3.94 5.71 5.07
CA THR A 11 -4.16 5.35 3.66
C THR A 11 -3.34 6.23 2.73
N THR A 12 -3.29 7.54 2.98
CA THR A 12 -2.45 8.48 2.21
C THR A 12 -0.97 8.17 2.37
N LEU A 13 -0.50 7.87 3.58
CA LEU A 13 0.89 7.54 3.86
C LEU A 13 1.38 6.34 3.03
N ILE A 14 0.55 5.30 2.87
CA ILE A 14 0.92 4.10 2.12
C ILE A 14 0.85 4.28 0.59
N VAL A 15 0.25 5.37 0.10
CA VAL A 15 0.29 5.72 -1.33
C VAL A 15 1.68 6.21 -1.73
N ILE A 16 2.49 6.73 -0.81
CA ILE A 16 3.85 7.21 -1.08
C ILE A 16 4.70 6.13 -1.77
N PRO A 17 4.89 4.92 -1.21
CA PRO A 17 5.70 3.92 -1.87
C PRO A 17 5.11 3.40 -3.19
N ALA A 18 3.78 3.29 -3.28
CA ALA A 18 3.11 2.91 -4.53
C ALA A 18 3.32 3.96 -5.63
N GLY A 19 3.23 5.24 -5.28
CA GLY A 19 3.49 6.35 -6.20
C GLY A 19 4.94 6.36 -6.67
N ALA A 20 5.90 6.18 -5.76
CA ALA A 20 7.32 6.08 -6.11
C ALA A 20 7.56 5.00 -7.17
N HIS A 21 7.02 3.78 -6.94
CA HIS A 21 7.11 2.68 -7.91
C HIS A 21 6.44 2.98 -9.25
N LEU A 22 5.26 3.62 -9.25
CA LEU A 22 4.57 3.98 -10.49
C LEU A 22 5.38 4.97 -11.33
N PHE A 23 5.94 6.00 -10.70
CA PHE A 23 6.66 7.06 -11.42
C PHE A 23 8.06 6.65 -11.87
N GLU A 24 8.72 5.73 -11.14
CA GLU A 24 10.02 5.20 -11.57
C GLU A 24 9.91 4.07 -12.59
N PHE A 25 8.76 3.39 -12.69
CA PHE A 25 8.59 2.19 -13.50
C PHE A 25 9.03 2.38 -14.97
N PRO A 26 8.65 3.46 -15.68
CA PRO A 26 9.09 3.65 -17.06
C PRO A 26 10.60 3.74 -17.20
N ALA A 27 11.31 4.31 -16.22
CA ALA A 27 12.77 4.38 -16.23
C ALA A 27 13.36 3.00 -15.93
N LYS A 28 12.86 2.32 -14.89
CA LYS A 28 13.38 1.03 -14.43
C LYS A 28 13.19 -0.10 -15.44
N ILE A 29 12.08 -0.14 -16.17
CA ILE A 29 11.80 -1.25 -17.11
C ILE A 29 12.75 -1.29 -18.33
N ARG A 30 13.49 -0.20 -18.58
CA ARG A 30 14.48 -0.10 -19.65
C ARG A 30 15.93 -0.27 -19.18
N MET A 31 16.15 -0.42 -17.87
CA MET A 31 17.48 -0.56 -17.30
C MET A 31 18.05 -1.94 -17.57
N THR A 32 19.38 -2.01 -17.61
CA THR A 32 20.06 -3.30 -17.44
C THR A 32 19.78 -3.82 -16.03
N GLU A 33 19.92 -5.13 -15.83
CA GLU A 33 19.75 -5.75 -14.52
C GLU A 33 20.70 -5.13 -13.46
N ALA A 34 21.96 -4.87 -13.84
CA ALA A 34 22.95 -4.27 -12.95
C ALA A 34 22.56 -2.83 -12.52
N ASP A 35 22.08 -2.02 -13.47
CA ASP A 35 21.61 -0.66 -13.16
C ASP A 35 20.34 -0.68 -12.31
N TYR A 36 19.42 -1.61 -12.60
CA TYR A 36 18.22 -1.82 -11.81
C TYR A 36 18.56 -2.10 -10.35
N PHE A 37 19.44 -3.07 -10.08
CA PHE A 37 19.79 -3.43 -8.70
C PHE A 37 20.60 -2.33 -7.99
N THR A 38 21.40 -1.56 -8.72
CA THR A 38 22.09 -0.38 -8.17
C THR A 38 21.07 0.65 -7.67
N VAL A 39 20.08 1.02 -8.49
CA VAL A 39 19.01 1.94 -8.08
C VAL A 39 18.11 1.32 -7.02
N GLN A 40 17.82 0.02 -7.11
CA GLN A 40 16.97 -0.69 -6.14
C GLN A 40 17.57 -0.67 -4.73
N SER A 41 18.90 -0.60 -4.59
CA SER A 41 19.56 -0.52 -3.28
C SER A 41 19.14 0.69 -2.43
N ILE A 42 18.69 1.80 -3.04
CA ILE A 42 18.21 2.99 -2.31
C ILE A 42 16.90 2.71 -1.55
N TYR A 43 16.21 1.61 -1.89
CA TYR A 43 14.99 1.15 -1.22
C TYR A 43 15.28 0.33 0.04
N ALA A 44 16.54 0.18 0.44
CA ALA A 44 16.89 -0.41 1.73
C ALA A 44 16.14 0.29 2.87
N GLY A 45 15.47 -0.49 3.73
CA GLY A 45 14.66 0.03 4.84
C GLY A 45 13.21 0.39 4.49
N TRP A 46 12.80 0.39 3.21
CA TRP A 46 11.41 0.67 2.83
C TRP A 46 10.42 -0.39 3.33
N GLY A 47 10.91 -1.58 3.72
CA GLY A 47 10.12 -2.58 4.42
C GLY A 47 9.44 -2.05 5.70
N LEU A 48 9.92 -0.96 6.30
CA LEU A 48 9.27 -0.31 7.45
C LEU A 48 7.87 0.23 7.13
N PHE A 49 7.56 0.53 5.86
CA PHE A 49 6.20 0.88 5.44
C PHE A 49 5.20 -0.26 5.67
N ALA A 50 5.64 -1.51 5.86
CA ALA A 50 4.76 -2.62 6.24
C ALA A 50 3.95 -2.29 7.50
N VAL A 51 4.51 -1.55 8.46
CA VAL A 51 3.77 -1.11 9.66
C VAL A 51 2.60 -0.21 9.28
N ALA A 52 2.83 0.79 8.43
CA ALA A 52 1.78 1.69 7.95
C ALA A 52 0.74 0.96 7.09
N ILE A 53 1.16 0.00 6.26
CA ILE A 53 0.28 -0.83 5.42
C ILE A 53 -0.65 -1.67 6.30
N LEU A 54 -0.10 -2.41 7.28
CA LEU A 54 -0.90 -3.22 8.20
C LEU A 54 -1.86 -2.34 9.02
N ALA A 55 -1.38 -1.21 9.53
CA ALA A 55 -2.21 -0.25 10.25
C ALA A 55 -3.35 0.29 9.38
N SER A 56 -3.09 0.58 8.09
CA SER A 56 -4.10 1.05 7.14
C SER A 56 -5.17 -0.01 6.85
N ILE A 57 -4.79 -1.27 6.65
CA ILE A 57 -5.72 -2.39 6.48
C ILE A 57 -6.62 -2.51 7.71
N THR A 58 -6.03 -2.54 8.91
CA THR A 58 -6.77 -2.64 10.17
C THR A 58 -7.70 -1.45 10.39
N ALA A 59 -7.23 -0.23 10.12
CA ALA A 59 -8.04 0.99 10.30
C ALA A 59 -9.23 1.04 9.33
N ASN A 60 -9.04 0.64 8.07
CA ASN A 60 -10.11 0.56 7.08
C ASN A 60 -11.11 -0.56 7.41
N GLY A 61 -10.63 -1.74 7.81
CA GLY A 61 -11.48 -2.85 8.26
C GLY A 61 -12.31 -2.49 9.49
N TYR A 62 -11.69 -1.85 10.49
CA TYR A 62 -12.38 -1.40 11.69
C TYR A 62 -13.38 -0.27 11.39
N LEU A 63 -13.02 0.69 10.53
CA LEU A 63 -13.93 1.74 10.09
C LEU A 63 -15.16 1.17 9.35
N SER A 64 -14.94 0.18 8.47
CA SER A 64 -16.02 -0.53 7.79
C SER A 64 -16.96 -1.20 8.80
N TRP A 65 -16.40 -1.95 9.74
CA TRP A 65 -17.18 -2.61 10.78
C TRP A 65 -17.99 -1.60 11.59
N ARG A 66 -17.38 -0.49 12.04
CA ARG A 66 -18.07 0.56 12.81
C ARG A 66 -19.22 1.22 12.04
N LEU A 67 -19.10 1.39 10.73
CA LEU A 67 -20.09 2.07 9.90
C LEU A 67 -21.17 1.13 9.35
N ARG A 68 -20.99 -0.20 9.42
CA ARG A 68 -21.86 -1.21 8.75
C ARG A 68 -23.37 -1.05 8.97
N ALA A 69 -23.78 -0.54 10.13
CA ALA A 69 -25.19 -0.35 10.49
C ALA A 69 -25.68 1.09 10.26
N ALA A 70 -24.81 2.08 10.40
CA ALA A 70 -25.18 3.50 10.34
C ALA A 70 -25.02 4.12 8.95
N ASP A 71 -24.04 3.67 8.17
CA ASP A 71 -23.69 4.20 6.85
C ASP A 71 -23.11 3.06 5.99
N ARG A 72 -24.00 2.30 5.36
CA ARG A 72 -23.64 1.14 4.53
C ARG A 72 -22.76 1.51 3.34
N PRO A 73 -23.00 2.60 2.59
CA PRO A 73 -22.10 3.02 1.52
C PRO A 73 -20.68 3.29 2.02
N ALA A 74 -20.50 4.08 3.08
CA ALA A 74 -19.18 4.35 3.61
C ALA A 74 -18.49 3.10 4.15
N ALA A 75 -19.25 2.20 4.79
CA ALA A 75 -18.73 0.92 5.24
C ALA A 75 -18.19 0.05 4.09
N ARG A 76 -18.90 0.02 2.95
CA ARG A 76 -18.46 -0.70 1.75
C ARG A 76 -17.17 -0.12 1.19
N TRP A 77 -17.07 1.21 1.08
CA TRP A 77 -15.84 1.84 0.57
C TRP A 77 -14.63 1.62 1.47
N ALA A 78 -14.80 1.67 2.79
CA ALA A 78 -13.73 1.34 3.73
C ALA A 78 -13.30 -0.13 3.59
N LEU A 79 -14.24 -1.06 3.41
CA LEU A 79 -13.91 -2.47 3.15
C LEU A 79 -13.17 -2.65 1.82
N THR A 80 -13.67 -2.03 0.74
CA THR A 80 -13.02 -2.07 -0.56
C THR A 80 -11.60 -1.53 -0.49
N SER A 81 -11.36 -0.44 0.24
CA SER A 81 -10.01 0.09 0.46
C SER A 81 -9.11 -0.95 1.15
N ALA A 82 -9.55 -1.56 2.25
CA ALA A 82 -8.77 -2.61 2.91
C ALA A 82 -8.45 -3.79 1.98
N LEU A 83 -9.43 -4.26 1.19
CA LEU A 83 -9.25 -5.36 0.24
C LEU A 83 -8.29 -5.01 -0.88
N LEU A 84 -8.34 -3.78 -1.42
CA LEU A 84 -7.41 -3.33 -2.45
C LEU A 84 -5.98 -3.23 -1.89
N ILE A 85 -5.80 -2.78 -0.66
CA ILE A 85 -4.48 -2.77 -0.01
C ILE A 85 -3.97 -4.20 0.22
N CYS A 86 -4.84 -5.16 0.59
CA CYS A 86 -4.44 -6.57 0.64
C CYS A 86 -4.04 -7.09 -0.74
N LEU A 87 -4.77 -6.70 -1.80
CA LEU A 87 -4.46 -7.09 -3.17
C LEU A 87 -3.09 -6.58 -3.62
N THR A 88 -2.69 -5.36 -3.25
CA THR A 88 -1.34 -4.87 -3.57
C THR A 88 -0.25 -5.69 -2.89
N LEU A 89 -0.47 -6.17 -1.66
CA LEU A 89 0.46 -7.09 -0.98
C LEU A 89 0.55 -8.44 -1.68
N VAL A 90 -0.59 -9.01 -2.12
CA VAL A 90 -0.61 -10.25 -2.90
C VAL A 90 0.20 -10.07 -4.18
N ILE A 91 0.00 -8.97 -4.90
CA ILE A 91 0.76 -8.66 -6.12
C ILE A 91 2.26 -8.52 -5.80
N PHE A 92 2.60 -7.79 -4.74
CA PHE A 92 3.98 -7.59 -4.32
C PHE A 92 4.69 -8.91 -4.04
N PHE A 93 4.11 -9.78 -3.21
CA PHE A 93 4.76 -11.02 -2.82
C PHE A 93 4.87 -12.05 -3.95
N ILE A 94 3.94 -12.05 -4.91
CA ILE A 94 3.97 -12.99 -6.04
C ILE A 94 4.94 -12.52 -7.14
N TRP A 95 4.92 -11.23 -7.50
CA TRP A 95 5.66 -10.75 -8.69
C TRP A 95 6.84 -9.84 -8.38
N VAL A 96 6.75 -8.99 -7.35
CA VAL A 96 7.77 -7.95 -7.12
C VAL A 96 8.88 -8.45 -6.21
N PHE A 97 8.53 -9.10 -5.11
CA PHE A 97 9.48 -9.57 -4.12
C PHE A 97 10.46 -10.64 -4.66
N PRO A 98 10.03 -11.63 -5.47
CA PRO A 98 10.97 -12.61 -6.02
C PRO A 98 11.97 -11.99 -6.99
N GLY A 99 11.57 -10.97 -7.77
CA GLY A 99 12.45 -10.27 -8.72
C GLY A 99 13.32 -9.18 -8.09
N SER A 100 13.17 -8.92 -6.79
CA SER A 100 13.94 -7.93 -6.04
C SER A 100 15.06 -8.55 -5.19
N ARG A 101 15.37 -9.84 -5.42
CA ARG A 101 16.37 -10.63 -4.71
C ARG A 101 17.47 -11.10 -5.64
#